data_AF-A0A174NAC0-F1
#
_entry.id   AF-A0A174NAC0-F1
#
_cell.length_a   1.000
_cell.length_b   1.000
_cell.length_c   1.000
_cell.angle_alpha   90.00
_cell.angle_beta   90.00
_cell.angle_gamma   90.00
#
_symmetry.space_group_name_H-M   'P 1'
#
loop_
_entity.id
_entity.type
_entity.pdbx_description
1 polymer ?
#
loop_
_entity_poly.entity_id
_entity_poly.type
_entity_poly.pdbx_seq_one_letter_code
_entity_poly.pdbx_strand_id
1 'polypeptide(L)' 'MMVRFEEDEYIAVAIFDAGDRIQTMNAMDEIFSYLDEDMKYLIFTTIQKLYYLSDEGYKELERTVEIYKADLEVDGE' A
#
# COMPACT_ATOMS: atom_id res chain seq x y z
N MET A 1 -14.62 7.12 10.42
CA MET A 1 -13.93 8.01 9.47
C MET A 1 -13.58 7.16 8.26
N MET A 2 -13.96 7.58 7.06
CA MET A 2 -13.65 6.82 5.85
C MET A 2 -12.18 7.07 5.49
N VAL A 3 -11.33 6.07 5.63
CA VAL A 3 -9.92 6.14 5.21
C VAL A 3 -9.93 6.17 3.68
N ARG A 4 -9.29 7.18 3.08
CA ARG A 4 -9.14 7.31 1.63
C ARG A 4 -7.67 7.30 1.28
N PHE A 5 -7.32 6.50 0.29
CA PHE A 5 -5.98 6.43 -0.27
C PHE A 5 -5.89 7.31 -1.51
N GLU A 6 -4.73 7.91 -1.72
CA GLU A 6 -4.35 8.60 -2.94
C GLU A 6 -3.76 7.60 -3.95
N GLU A 7 -3.62 8.01 -5.21
CA GLU A 7 -3.11 7.16 -6.30
C GLU A 7 -1.75 6.53 -5.96
N ASP A 8 -0.78 7.33 -5.53
CA ASP A 8 0.56 6.84 -5.15
C ASP A 8 0.51 5.84 -3.98
N GLU A 9 -0.46 5.97 -3.09
CA GLU A 9 -0.62 5.05 -1.96
C GLU A 9 -1.28 3.74 -2.42
N TYR A 10 -2.21 3.77 -3.39
CA TYR A 10 -2.71 2.52 -4.01
C TYR A 10 -1.59 1.78 -4.72
N ILE A 11 -0.70 2.50 -5.43
CA ILE A 11 0.48 1.91 -6.07
C ILE A 11 1.43 1.33 -5.01
N ALA A 12 1.70 2.06 -3.92
CA ALA A 12 2.54 1.56 -2.84
C ALA A 12 1.94 0.27 -2.23
N VAL A 13 0.64 0.23 -1.96
CA VAL A 13 -0.03 -0.99 -1.48
C VAL A 13 0.07 -2.11 -2.52
N ALA A 14 -0.09 -1.82 -3.81
CA ALA A 14 0.06 -2.82 -4.88
C ALA A 14 1.45 -3.46 -4.90
N ILE A 15 2.50 -2.65 -4.77
CA ILE A 15 3.90 -3.09 -4.77
C ILE A 15 4.21 -3.97 -3.54
N PHE A 16 3.72 -3.57 -2.37
CA PHE A 16 4.06 -4.22 -1.10
C PHE A 16 3.01 -5.21 -0.59
N ASP A 17 1.93 -5.45 -1.34
CA ASP A 17 0.87 -6.33 -0.88
C ASP A 17 1.41 -7.74 -0.61
N ALA A 18 1.26 -8.16 0.64
CA ALA A 18 1.71 -9.45 1.15
C ALA A 18 0.54 -10.39 1.49
N GLY A 19 -0.69 -10.05 1.09
CA GLY A 19 -1.88 -10.90 1.24
C GLY A 19 -2.69 -10.65 2.53
N ASP A 20 -2.16 -9.90 3.49
CA ASP A 20 -2.95 -9.32 4.57
C ASP A 20 -2.43 -7.95 5.01
N ARG A 21 -3.32 -7.17 5.63
CA ARG A 21 -3.05 -5.78 6.04
C ARG A 21 -1.79 -5.64 6.90
N ILE A 22 -1.58 -6.55 7.86
CA ILE A 22 -0.45 -6.48 8.80
C ILE A 22 0.84 -6.86 8.10
N GLN A 23 0.82 -7.90 7.27
CA GLN A 23 1.99 -8.31 6.49
C GLN A 23 2.41 -7.23 5.49
N THR A 24 1.46 -6.60 4.80
CA THR A 24 1.73 -5.47 3.89
C THR A 24 2.36 -4.29 4.62
N MET A 25 1.85 -3.93 5.80
CA MET A 25 2.46 -2.88 6.64
C MET A 25 3.89 -3.24 7.07
N ASN A 26 4.15 -4.50 7.43
CA ASN A 26 5.48 -4.94 7.82
C ASN A 26 6.47 -4.92 6.65
N ALA A 27 6.02 -5.32 5.45
CA ALA A 27 6.85 -5.25 4.24
C ALA A 27 7.25 -3.80 3.90
N MET A 28 6.32 -2.86 4.07
CA MET A 28 6.58 -1.43 3.92
C MET A 28 7.55 -0.89 4.99
N ASP A 29 7.41 -1.31 6.25
CA ASP A 29 8.30 -0.88 7.35
C ASP A 29 9.74 -1.39 7.17
N GLU A 30 9.91 -2.61 6.66
CA GLU A 30 11.22 -3.23 6.43
C GLU A 30 12.11 -2.39 5.50
N ILE A 31 11.53 -1.83 4.44
CA ILE A 31 12.25 -1.01 3.47
C ILE A 31 12.38 0.46 3.89
N PHE A 32 11.63 0.89 4.92
CA PHE A 32 11.46 2.30 5.28
C PHE A 32 12.79 3.02 5.51
N SER A 33 13.75 2.37 6.19
CA SER A 33 15.03 2.99 6.52
C SER A 33 15.89 3.35 5.29
N TYR A 34 15.71 2.62 4.18
CA TYR A 34 16.49 2.74 2.95
C TYR A 34 15.95 3.79 1.97
N LEU A 35 14.75 4.30 2.20
CA LEU A 35 14.08 5.26 1.34
C LEU A 35 14.59 6.71 1.55
N ASP A 36 14.44 7.53 0.51
CA ASP A 36 14.58 8.99 0.61
C ASP A 36 13.41 9.63 1.38
N GLU A 37 13.48 10.94 1.63
CA GLU A 37 12.48 11.64 2.46
C GLU A 37 11.07 11.62 1.85
N ASP A 38 10.96 11.74 0.53
CA ASP A 38 9.66 11.79 -0.15
C ASP A 38 9.01 10.40 -0.15
N MET A 39 9.78 9.36 -0.48
CA MET A 39 9.32 7.98 -0.41
C MET A 39 9.01 7.56 1.03
N LYS A 40 9.80 8.00 2.02
CA LYS A 40 9.49 7.80 3.45
C LYS A 40 8.17 8.43 3.81
N TYR A 41 7.90 9.66 3.35
CA TYR A 41 6.62 10.30 3.63
C TYR A 41 5.45 9.49 3.07
N LEU A 42 5.54 9.06 1.81
CA LEU A 42 4.52 8.22 1.17
C LEU A 42 4.27 6.90 1.92
N ILE A 43 5.34 6.17 2.24
CA ILE A 43 5.22 4.90 2.97
C ILE A 43 4.65 5.12 4.37
N PHE A 44 5.10 6.17 5.06
CA PHE A 44 4.60 6.49 6.39
C PHE A 44 3.09 6.80 6.38
N THR A 45 2.61 7.66 5.46
CA THR A 45 1.18 7.98 5.38
C THR A 45 0.36 6.76 4.98
N THR A 46 0.89 5.91 4.10
CA THR A 46 0.24 4.65 3.69
C THR A 46 0.10 3.69 4.87
N ILE A 47 1.17 3.45 5.64
CA ILE A 47 1.15 2.61 6.86
C ILE A 47 0.15 3.17 7.87
N GLN A 48 0.12 4.49 8.09
CA GLN A 48 -0.85 5.10 9.01
C GLN A 48 -2.29 4.85 8.57
N LYS A 49 -2.59 5.00 7.27
CA LYS A 49 -3.93 4.72 6.74
C LYS A 49 -4.31 3.25 6.87
N LEU A 50 -3.39 2.33 6.55
CA LEU A 50 -3.57 0.89 6.76
C LEU A 50 -3.81 0.57 8.24
N TYR A 51 -3.08 1.19 9.17
CA TYR A 51 -3.28 0.99 10.61
C TYR A 51 -4.71 1.33 11.07
N TYR A 52 -5.31 2.37 10.49
CA TYR A 52 -6.69 2.77 10.81
C TYR A 52 -7.77 2.03 10.00
N LEU A 53 -7.39 1.23 9.01
CA LEU A 53 -8.30 0.45 8.19
C LEU A 53 -8.60 -0.89 8.87
N SER A 54 -9.84 -1.36 8.84
CA SER A 54 -10.18 -2.71 9.32
C SER A 54 -9.73 -3.80 8.34
N ASP A 55 -9.69 -5.06 8.78
CA ASP A 55 -9.34 -6.18 7.87
C ASP A 55 -10.40 -6.34 6.76
N GLU A 56 -11.67 -6.07 7.07
CA GLU A 56 -12.74 -6.04 6.06
C GLU A 56 -12.55 -4.88 5.07
N GLY A 57 -12.18 -3.70 5.57
CA GLY A 57 -11.84 -2.56 4.71
C GLY A 57 -10.61 -2.83 3.84
N TYR A 58 -9.64 -3.60 4.33
CA TYR A 58 -8.50 -4.04 3.53
C TYR A 58 -8.93 -4.92 2.36
N LYS A 59 -9.87 -5.86 2.57
CA LYS A 59 -10.42 -6.68 1.48
C LYS A 59 -11.16 -5.88 0.41
N GLU A 60 -11.78 -4.77 0.80
CA GLU A 60 -12.38 -3.85 -0.16
C GLU A 60 -11.30 -3.07 -0.93
N LEU A 61 -10.26 -2.61 -0.23
CA LEU A 61 -9.09 -1.96 -0.81
C LEU A 61 -8.37 -2.85 -1.82
N GLU A 62 -8.22 -4.15 -1.52
CA GLU A 62 -7.57 -5.14 -2.40
C GLU A 62 -8.15 -5.14 -3.81
N ARG A 63 -9.48 -5.00 -3.96
CA ARG A 63 -10.12 -4.95 -5.29
C ARG A 63 -9.67 -3.76 -6.13
N THR A 64 -9.42 -2.63 -5.48
CA THR A 64 -8.90 -1.44 -6.16
C THR A 64 -7.42 -1.62 -6.47
N VAL A 65 -6.66 -2.16 -5.52
CA VAL A 65 -5.23 -2.46 -5.65
C VAL A 65 -4.92 -3.47 -6.77
N GLU A 66 -5.80 -4.45 -7.00
CA GLU A 66 -5.66 -5.41 -8.11
C GLU A 66 -5.56 -4.74 -9.49
N ILE A 67 -6.23 -3.59 -9.69
CA ILE A 67 -6.14 -2.81 -10.93
C ILE A 67 -4.71 -2.28 -11.11
N TYR A 68 -4.15 -1.68 -10.06
CA TYR A 68 -2.80 -1.14 -10.07
C TYR A 68 -1.73 -2.24 -10.23
N LYS A 69 -1.95 -3.42 -9.64
CA LYS A 69 -1.05 -4.58 -9.87
C LYS A 69 -1.02 -5.00 -11.33
N ALA A 70 -2.19 -5.09 -11.98
CA ALA A 70 -2.26 -5.45 -13.38
C ALA A 70 -1.53 -4.43 -14.27
N ASP A 71 -1.66 -3.14 -13.98
CA ASP A 71 -0.94 -2.08 -14.70
C ASP A 71 0.58 -2.20 -14.52
N LEU A 72 1.06 -2.50 -13.30
CA LEU A 72 2.48 -2.71 -13.01
C LEU A 72 3.07 -3.96 -13.71
N GLU A 73 2.28 -5.02 -13.87
CA GLU A 73 2.70 -6.23 -14.59
C GLU A 73 2.80 -6.01 -16.10
N VAL A 74 1.96 -5.14 -16.68
CA VAL A 74 1.98 -4.81 -18.11
C VAL A 74 3.18 -3.95 -18.50
N ASP A 75 3.61 -3.04 -17.63
CA ASP A 75 4.78 -2.18 -17.88
C ASP A 75 6.13 -2.93 -17.69
N GLY A 76 6.08 -4.20 -17.26
CA GLY A 76 7.24 -5.07 -17.06
C GLY A 76 7.66 -5.92 -18.25
N GLU A 77 6.92 -5.90 -19.38
CA GLU A 77 7.22 -6.67 -20.62
C GLU A 77 7.94 -5.88 -21.72
#